data_AF-A0AAG5DAW8-F1
#
_entry.id   AF-A0AAG5DAW8-F1
#
_cell.length_a   1.000
_cell.length_b   1.000
_cell.length_c   1.000
_cell.angle_alpha   90.00
_cell.angle_beta   90.00
_cell.angle_gamma   90.00
#
_symmetry.space_group_name_H-M   'P 1'
#
loop_
_entity.id
_entity.type
_entity.pdbx_description
1 polymer ?
#
loop_
_entity_poly.entity_id
_entity_poly.type
_entity_poly.pdbx_seq_one_letter_code
_entity_poly.pdbx_strand_id
1 'polypeptide(L)'
;MKAFCFSFVILCVAQIALAIPRPDFGINGDVANSATTASAANVLGTEFAKTGAKDITLTSGYGLLNTLREKLIAIGDAVALKGGELATQLNGLALNDIGPVEDAFGAVNQKITNLKTYIESPIQEITDITNLVSDDIEVQFSDAFDAMKTTITSLNNALTKLKTDVNNAKNAPGNGATVSAANIRKFIPAKSVTDVTVQIRNLRANIPVITYIVNSSLENVELADEFINEIAAEAIVAVADYANAVAEFQANLAAENTALGNVIADNIGDDVTTRLADIQSELDDSTGYSGSGLSDVLATINSGITTDLMAATTAIGGFFTTYSNNVPSLITDLNVELGDALCEPIKAVSEALVANAPYSDFCFSKYSPRVYAFLALTIDAFDTCFEREVIRLTRLDAIVARIVIQISYNVEDLFDNLSVCLGIDDPEQSQCFTDIQPYYQALASKITEHEATLKGLVSKESFASYNRLGSCIATSLFVTVAQGLEVIVDVDTCMEDGPTVTA
;
A
#
# COMPACT_ATOMS: atom_id res chain seq x y z
N MET A 1 44.91 46.41 62.81
CA MET A 1 44.94 47.18 61.55
C MET A 1 45.69 46.51 60.39
N LYS A 2 46.27 45.29 60.52
CA LYS A 2 46.94 44.61 59.39
C LYS A 2 46.10 43.54 58.65
N ALA A 3 44.99 43.06 59.24
CA ALA A 3 44.12 42.07 58.62
C ALA A 3 43.07 42.67 57.65
N PHE A 4 42.74 43.96 57.78
CA PHE A 4 41.70 44.61 56.96
C PHE A 4 42.22 45.04 55.58
N CYS A 5 43.53 45.35 55.45
CA CYS A 5 44.14 45.69 54.16
C CYS A 5 44.34 44.46 53.26
N PHE A 6 44.48 43.26 53.80
CA PHE A 6 44.73 42.05 53.01
C PHE A 6 43.45 41.52 52.36
N SER A 7 42.30 41.61 53.03
CA SER A 7 41.01 41.20 52.45
C SER A 7 40.51 42.14 51.35
N PHE A 8 40.85 43.43 51.39
CA PHE A 8 40.49 44.39 50.33
C PHE A 8 41.34 44.20 49.06
N VAL A 9 42.61 43.80 49.20
CA VAL A 9 43.48 43.48 48.06
C VAL A 9 43.05 42.18 47.39
N ILE A 10 42.64 41.16 48.15
CA ILE A 10 42.17 39.88 47.57
C ILE A 10 40.80 40.04 46.88
N LEU A 11 39.88 40.88 47.39
CA LEU A 11 38.62 41.18 46.69
C LEU A 11 38.84 42.00 45.41
N CYS A 12 39.78 42.94 45.41
CA CYS A 12 40.15 43.66 44.18
C CYS A 12 40.84 42.74 43.16
N VAL A 13 41.67 41.79 43.60
CA VAL A 13 42.35 40.83 42.70
C VAL A 13 41.38 39.76 42.19
N ALA A 14 40.39 39.32 42.98
CA ALA A 14 39.34 38.41 42.52
C ALA A 14 38.39 39.05 41.49
N GLN A 15 38.22 40.38 41.50
CA GLN A 15 37.52 41.10 40.44
C GLN A 15 38.36 41.28 39.16
N ILE A 16 39.68 41.16 39.23
CA ILE A 16 40.59 41.21 38.07
C ILE A 16 40.73 39.83 37.41
N ALA A 17 40.54 38.73 38.18
CA ALA A 17 40.62 37.36 37.67
C ALA A 17 39.34 36.85 36.99
N LEU A 18 38.20 37.55 37.13
CA LEU A 18 37.03 37.40 36.26
C LEU A 18 37.08 38.45 35.15
N ALA A 19 38.15 38.46 34.37
CA ALA A 19 38.17 39.10 33.07
C ALA A 19 37.24 38.28 32.15
N ILE A 20 35.94 38.48 32.29
CA ILE A 20 34.95 38.11 31.29
C ILE A 20 35.41 38.78 30.00
N PRO A 21 35.57 38.05 28.87
CA PRO A 21 35.93 38.65 27.60
C PRO A 21 34.95 39.81 27.34
N ARG A 22 35.49 41.04 27.24
CA ARG A 22 34.67 42.25 27.17
C ARG A 22 34.22 42.42 25.72
N PRO A 23 32.92 42.31 25.41
CA PRO A 23 32.47 42.22 24.03
C PRO A 23 32.30 43.62 23.42
N ASP A 24 32.98 43.98 22.33
CA ASP A 24 33.05 45.39 21.93
C ASP A 24 33.05 45.72 20.42
N PHE A 25 32.34 44.95 19.58
CA PHE A 25 32.02 45.33 18.18
C PHE A 25 33.22 45.82 17.34
N GLY A 26 34.43 45.29 17.59
CA GLY A 26 35.66 45.64 16.87
C GLY A 26 36.40 46.87 17.41
N ILE A 27 36.10 47.33 18.62
CA ILE A 27 36.88 48.35 19.35
C ILE A 27 37.35 47.82 20.71
N ASN A 28 38.48 48.30 21.20
CA ASN A 28 38.91 48.05 22.58
C ASN A 28 38.16 49.06 23.48
N GLY A 29 37.02 48.67 24.06
CA GLY A 29 36.06 49.55 24.74
C GLY A 29 35.25 48.82 25.84
N ASP A 30 34.11 49.38 26.26
CA ASP A 30 33.06 48.66 27.01
C ASP A 30 31.69 49.20 26.56
N VAL A 31 31.09 48.52 25.60
CA VAL A 31 29.85 48.81 24.90
C VAL A 31 28.74 48.02 25.59
N ALA A 32 27.85 48.77 26.24
CA ALA A 32 26.73 48.18 26.95
C ALA A 32 25.87 47.27 26.06
N ASN A 33 25.43 46.13 26.61
CA ASN A 33 24.54 45.14 25.99
C ASN A 33 25.12 44.32 24.82
N SER A 34 26.43 44.38 24.58
CA SER A 34 27.12 43.54 23.61
C SER A 34 26.99 42.04 23.93
N ALA A 35 27.12 41.65 25.21
CA ALA A 35 26.89 40.28 25.67
C ALA A 35 25.46 39.78 25.40
N THR A 36 24.46 40.67 25.51
CA THR A 36 23.07 40.34 25.17
C THR A 36 22.90 40.10 23.67
N THR A 37 23.62 40.87 22.84
CA THR A 37 23.66 40.66 21.38
C THR A 37 24.30 39.31 21.04
N ALA A 38 25.43 38.98 21.69
CA ALA A 38 26.12 37.70 21.53
C ALA A 38 25.23 36.51 21.93
N SER A 39 24.50 36.63 23.04
CA SER A 39 23.51 35.63 23.48
C SER A 39 22.37 35.47 22.48
N ALA A 40 21.82 36.58 21.96
CA ALA A 40 20.78 36.52 20.93
C ALA A 40 21.28 35.84 19.64
N ALA A 41 22.53 36.10 19.24
CA ALA A 41 23.16 35.46 18.09
C ALA A 41 23.35 33.94 18.29
N ASN A 42 23.75 33.50 19.50
CA ASN A 42 23.83 32.07 19.80
C ASN A 42 22.46 31.39 19.69
N VAL A 43 21.42 32.01 20.26
CA VAL A 43 20.06 31.48 20.17
C VAL A 43 19.58 31.45 18.71
N LEU A 44 19.91 32.46 17.91
CA LEU A 44 19.64 32.44 16.46
C LEU A 44 20.28 31.23 15.78
N GLY A 45 21.55 30.93 16.08
CA GLY A 45 22.26 29.77 15.55
C GLY A 45 21.58 28.44 15.93
N THR A 46 21.11 28.33 17.18
CA THR A 46 20.35 27.13 17.60
C THR A 46 19.02 26.98 16.89
N GLU A 47 18.36 28.07 16.49
CA GLU A 47 17.12 27.97 15.69
C GLU A 47 17.42 27.57 14.25
N PHE A 48 18.45 28.14 13.61
CA PHE A 48 18.85 27.71 12.26
C PHE A 48 19.23 26.23 12.20
N ALA A 49 19.94 25.72 13.21
CA ALA A 49 20.31 24.31 13.27
C ALA A 49 19.09 23.36 13.23
N LYS A 50 17.90 23.80 13.67
CA LYS A 50 16.70 22.97 13.63
C LYS A 50 16.17 22.74 12.20
N THR A 51 16.46 23.63 11.27
CA THR A 51 15.97 23.53 9.87
C THR A 51 16.56 22.33 9.11
N GLY A 52 17.76 21.87 9.49
CA GLY A 52 18.42 20.67 8.92
C GLY A 52 18.58 19.53 9.92
N ALA A 53 17.75 19.49 10.98
CA ALA A 53 17.89 18.49 12.04
C ALA A 53 17.12 17.19 11.78
N LYS A 54 16.09 17.23 10.93
CA LYS A 54 15.23 16.07 10.65
C LYS A 54 15.81 15.27 9.48
N ASP A 55 15.85 13.96 9.69
CA ASP A 55 16.12 12.96 8.66
C ASP A 55 15.11 11.82 8.84
N ILE A 56 14.72 11.19 7.74
CA ILE A 56 13.76 10.08 7.66
C ILE A 56 14.42 8.91 6.92
N THR A 57 13.96 7.69 7.15
CA THR A 57 14.43 6.50 6.41
C THR A 57 13.27 5.92 5.62
N LEU A 58 13.48 5.67 4.33
CA LEU A 58 12.45 5.16 3.43
C LEU A 58 12.75 3.70 3.08
N THR A 59 11.73 2.85 3.10
CA THR A 59 11.86 1.40 2.86
C THR A 59 11.04 0.88 1.70
N SER A 60 10.07 1.64 1.19
CA SER A 60 9.22 1.19 0.06
C SER A 60 9.97 1.00 -1.26
N GLY A 61 11.11 1.66 -1.42
CA GLY A 61 11.85 1.72 -2.68
C GLY A 61 11.23 2.64 -3.73
N TYR A 62 10.19 3.41 -3.40
CA TYR A 62 9.57 4.35 -4.34
C TYR A 62 10.52 5.53 -4.64
N GLY A 63 10.99 5.60 -5.89
CA GLY A 63 12.02 6.57 -6.31
C GLY A 63 11.63 8.04 -6.14
N LEU A 64 10.34 8.35 -6.27
CA LEU A 64 9.82 9.71 -6.07
C LEU A 64 10.04 10.18 -4.62
N LEU A 65 9.70 9.34 -3.63
CA LEU A 65 9.88 9.66 -2.21
C LEU A 65 11.36 9.86 -1.83
N ASN A 66 12.24 9.02 -2.37
CA ASN A 66 13.69 9.18 -2.18
C ASN A 66 14.19 10.52 -2.72
N THR A 67 13.73 10.91 -3.90
CA THR A 67 14.10 12.19 -4.51
C THR A 67 13.58 13.36 -3.66
N LEU A 68 12.32 13.33 -3.23
CA LEU A 68 11.75 14.37 -2.37
C LEU A 68 12.51 14.50 -1.05
N ARG A 69 12.82 13.39 -0.38
CA ARG A 69 13.63 13.35 0.84
C ARG A 69 14.97 14.07 0.64
N GLU A 70 15.72 13.69 -0.40
CA GLU A 70 17.04 14.27 -0.67
C GLU A 70 16.97 15.79 -0.88
N LYS A 71 15.97 16.27 -1.62
CA LYS A 71 15.80 17.70 -1.92
C LYS A 71 15.38 18.50 -0.69
N LEU A 72 14.44 17.99 0.11
CA LEU A 72 13.98 18.63 1.34
C LEU A 72 15.11 18.74 2.38
N ILE A 73 15.90 17.67 2.55
CA ILE A 73 17.08 17.68 3.44
C ILE A 73 18.10 18.71 2.95
N ALA A 74 18.39 18.74 1.65
CA ALA A 74 19.36 19.69 1.09
C ALA A 74 18.94 21.16 1.31
N ILE A 75 17.65 21.48 1.22
CA ILE A 75 17.12 22.83 1.54
C ILE A 75 17.33 23.14 3.03
N GLY A 76 16.91 22.22 3.91
CA GLY A 76 17.08 22.37 5.37
C GLY A 76 18.54 22.58 5.78
N ASP A 77 19.45 21.75 5.25
CA ASP A 77 20.88 21.81 5.52
C ASP A 77 21.51 23.12 5.02
N ALA A 78 21.13 23.59 3.83
CA ALA A 78 21.65 24.84 3.28
C ALA A 78 21.22 26.06 4.12
N VAL A 79 19.96 26.08 4.60
CA VAL A 79 19.46 27.13 5.51
C VAL A 79 20.18 27.05 6.86
N ALA A 80 20.30 25.85 7.44
CA ALA A 80 20.98 25.62 8.71
C ALA A 80 22.44 26.06 8.66
N LEU A 81 23.16 25.70 7.59
CA LEU A 81 24.55 26.06 7.39
C LEU A 81 24.73 27.58 7.25
N LYS A 82 24.05 28.22 6.29
CA LYS A 82 24.23 29.65 5.99
C LYS A 82 23.76 30.53 7.16
N GLY A 83 22.64 30.18 7.77
CA GLY A 83 22.12 30.87 8.94
C GLY A 83 22.99 30.66 10.19
N GLY A 84 23.51 29.45 10.38
CA GLY A 84 24.48 29.12 11.44
C GLY A 84 25.77 29.94 11.30
N GLU A 85 26.33 30.04 10.10
CA GLU A 85 27.50 30.87 9.82
C GLU A 85 27.25 32.35 10.14
N LEU A 86 26.08 32.88 9.79
CA LEU A 86 25.68 34.25 10.15
C LEU A 86 25.59 34.43 11.67
N ALA A 87 24.94 33.50 12.37
CA ALA A 87 24.82 33.52 13.83
C ALA A 87 26.20 33.49 14.52
N THR A 88 27.11 32.62 14.07
CA THR A 88 28.49 32.55 14.56
C THR A 88 29.22 33.87 14.35
N GLN A 89 29.09 34.49 13.17
CA GLN A 89 29.75 35.78 12.91
C GLN A 89 29.13 36.93 13.70
N LEU A 90 27.81 36.95 13.91
CA LEU A 90 27.16 37.94 14.79
C LEU A 90 27.62 37.80 16.25
N ASN A 91 27.78 36.56 16.74
CA ASN A 91 28.34 36.31 18.05
C ASN A 91 29.79 36.80 18.13
N GLY A 92 30.63 36.43 17.15
CA GLY A 92 32.01 36.86 17.06
C GLY A 92 32.17 38.37 16.99
N LEU A 93 31.33 39.06 16.20
CA LEU A 93 31.30 40.53 16.13
C LEU A 93 30.97 41.13 17.50
N ALA A 94 29.94 40.63 18.17
CA ALA A 94 29.56 41.14 19.49
C ALA A 94 30.70 40.97 20.50
N LEU A 95 31.48 39.88 20.41
CA LEU A 95 32.61 39.57 21.29
C LEU A 95 33.98 40.14 20.88
N ASN A 96 34.09 40.84 19.74
CA ASN A 96 35.38 41.31 19.23
C ASN A 96 35.83 42.61 19.91
N ASP A 97 36.96 42.60 20.62
CA ASP A 97 37.57 43.73 21.34
C ASP A 97 38.89 44.24 20.72
N ILE A 98 39.35 43.62 19.63
CA ILE A 98 40.67 43.89 19.03
C ILE A 98 40.54 44.76 17.76
N GLY A 99 39.46 44.60 17.00
CA GLY A 99 39.27 45.23 15.70
C GLY A 99 40.17 44.66 14.59
N PRO A 100 40.23 45.29 13.40
CA PRO A 100 39.57 46.53 13.00
C PRO A 100 38.03 46.42 12.86
N VAL A 101 37.33 47.51 13.20
CA VAL A 101 35.87 47.65 13.02
C VAL A 101 35.42 47.28 11.61
N GLU A 102 36.15 47.72 10.58
CA GLU A 102 35.82 47.44 9.18
C GLU A 102 35.81 45.95 8.87
N ASP A 103 36.80 45.21 9.37
CA ASP A 103 36.94 43.77 9.15
C ASP A 103 35.87 43.00 9.92
N ALA A 104 35.64 43.37 11.18
CA ALA A 104 34.65 42.71 12.04
C ALA A 104 33.21 42.83 11.48
N PHE A 105 32.80 44.03 11.06
CA PHE A 105 31.50 44.21 10.42
C PHE A 105 31.47 43.68 8.98
N GLY A 106 32.60 43.73 8.26
CA GLY A 106 32.73 43.18 6.91
C GLY A 106 32.46 41.68 6.86
N ALA A 107 32.97 40.93 7.83
CA ALA A 107 32.72 39.48 7.96
C ALA A 107 31.22 39.15 8.14
N VAL A 108 30.50 39.91 8.98
CA VAL A 108 29.06 39.74 9.18
C VAL A 108 28.28 40.10 7.92
N ASN A 109 28.61 41.22 7.28
CA ASN A 109 27.95 41.65 6.04
C ASN A 109 28.12 40.64 4.90
N GLN A 110 29.27 39.96 4.84
CA GLN A 110 29.48 38.86 3.89
C GLN A 110 28.52 37.70 4.17
N LYS A 111 28.35 37.27 5.42
CA LYS A 111 27.42 36.18 5.76
C LYS A 111 25.96 36.56 5.56
N ILE A 112 25.59 37.82 5.84
CA ILE A 112 24.29 38.39 5.47
C ILE A 112 24.06 38.26 3.96
N THR A 113 25.06 38.65 3.16
CA THR A 113 24.97 38.58 1.70
C THR A 113 24.84 37.14 1.22
N ASN A 114 25.59 36.20 1.81
CA ASN A 114 25.52 34.78 1.44
C ASN A 114 24.14 34.16 1.73
N LEU A 115 23.57 34.43 2.91
CA LEU A 115 22.24 33.95 3.27
C LEU A 115 21.18 34.60 2.38
N LYS A 116 21.26 35.92 2.19
CA LYS A 116 20.34 36.68 1.34
C LYS A 116 20.37 36.18 -0.12
N THR A 117 21.56 35.96 -0.67
CA THR A 117 21.72 35.46 -2.05
C THR A 117 21.08 34.10 -2.22
N TYR A 118 21.21 33.21 -1.23
CA TYR A 118 20.60 31.88 -1.28
C TYR A 118 19.08 31.96 -1.34
N ILE A 119 18.45 32.76 -0.47
CA ILE A 119 16.99 32.84 -0.38
C ILE A 119 16.35 33.71 -1.47
N GLU A 120 17.14 34.53 -2.17
CA GLU A 120 16.68 35.37 -3.30
C GLU A 120 16.90 34.73 -4.67
N SER A 121 17.75 33.71 -4.75
CA SER A 121 18.01 32.99 -6.00
C SER A 121 17.02 31.85 -6.18
N PRO A 122 16.71 31.43 -7.42
CA PRO A 122 16.04 30.16 -7.64
C PRO A 122 16.83 29.03 -6.99
N ILE A 123 16.20 28.34 -6.04
CA ILE A 123 16.77 27.17 -5.37
C ILE A 123 16.37 25.96 -6.20
N GLN A 124 17.36 25.32 -6.83
CA GLN A 124 17.12 24.22 -7.77
C GLN A 124 16.34 23.08 -7.13
N GLU A 125 16.60 22.81 -5.85
CA GLU A 125 15.89 21.78 -5.09
C GLU A 125 14.39 22.05 -4.98
N ILE A 126 13.97 23.31 -4.84
CA ILE A 126 12.55 23.70 -4.83
C ILE A 126 11.96 23.51 -6.23
N THR A 127 12.66 23.97 -7.28
CA THR A 127 12.21 23.77 -8.67
C THR A 127 12.08 22.29 -9.02
N ASP A 128 12.99 21.44 -8.54
CA ASP A 128 12.93 20.00 -8.75
C ASP A 128 11.70 19.39 -8.06
N ILE A 129 11.39 19.82 -6.83
CA ILE A 129 10.17 19.42 -6.11
C ILE A 129 8.92 19.87 -6.87
N THR A 130 8.85 21.14 -7.32
CA THR A 130 7.70 21.67 -8.08
C THR A 130 7.39 20.84 -9.32
N ASN A 131 8.43 20.41 -10.04
CA ASN A 131 8.26 19.61 -11.25
C ASN A 131 7.85 18.15 -10.96
N LEU A 132 8.04 17.67 -9.73
CA LEU A 132 7.74 16.29 -9.34
C LEU A 132 6.33 16.13 -8.78
N VAL A 133 5.83 17.10 -8.03
CA VAL A 133 4.56 16.99 -7.28
C VAL A 133 3.61 18.14 -7.55
N SER A 134 3.85 19.33 -6.98
CA SER A 134 3.04 20.53 -7.17
C SER A 134 3.83 21.80 -6.80
N ASP A 135 3.27 22.96 -7.11
CA ASP A 135 3.84 24.27 -6.77
C ASP A 135 3.55 24.71 -5.32
N ASP A 136 2.77 23.96 -4.54
CA ASP A 136 2.39 24.33 -3.16
C ASP A 136 3.61 24.51 -2.25
N ILE A 137 4.60 23.62 -2.34
CA ILE A 137 5.84 23.70 -1.56
C ILE A 137 6.65 24.94 -1.95
N GLU A 138 6.68 25.29 -3.24
CA GLU A 138 7.35 26.50 -3.73
C GLU A 138 6.69 27.76 -3.17
N VAL A 139 5.35 27.82 -3.18
CA VAL A 139 4.59 28.94 -2.60
C VAL A 139 4.90 29.10 -1.10
N GLN A 140 4.93 27.99 -0.35
CA GLN A 140 5.25 28.00 1.09
C GLN A 140 6.67 28.51 1.36
N PHE A 141 7.67 28.02 0.62
CA PHE A 141 9.05 28.51 0.77
C PHE A 141 9.19 29.96 0.35
N SER A 142 8.53 30.39 -0.72
CA SER A 142 8.55 31.77 -1.19
C SER A 142 8.05 32.74 -0.11
N ASP A 143 6.90 32.44 0.53
CA ASP A 143 6.36 33.26 1.62
C ASP A 143 7.34 33.34 2.82
N ALA A 144 7.86 32.18 3.24
CA ALA A 144 8.80 32.10 4.36
C ALA A 144 10.11 32.87 4.07
N PHE A 145 10.62 32.77 2.84
CA PHE A 145 11.85 33.46 2.42
C PHE A 145 11.66 34.96 2.24
N ASP A 146 10.49 35.43 1.81
CA ASP A 146 10.17 36.87 1.73
C ASP A 146 10.12 37.52 3.12
N ALA A 147 9.53 36.85 4.11
CA ALA A 147 9.53 37.31 5.50
C ALA A 147 10.97 37.39 6.05
N MET A 148 11.77 36.36 5.80
CA MET A 148 13.17 36.32 6.23
C MET A 148 14.01 37.41 5.54
N LYS A 149 13.89 37.60 4.23
CA LYS A 149 14.55 38.65 3.45
C LYS A 149 14.29 40.05 4.01
N THR A 150 13.05 40.32 4.40
CA THR A 150 12.65 41.59 5.03
C THR A 150 13.40 41.82 6.35
N THR A 151 13.50 40.79 7.19
CA THR A 151 14.24 40.87 8.46
C THR A 151 15.76 40.94 8.30
N ILE A 152 16.34 40.22 7.33
CA ILE A 152 17.78 40.30 7.01
C ILE A 152 18.14 41.71 6.54
N THR A 153 17.30 42.33 5.70
CA THR A 153 17.51 43.70 5.24
C THR A 153 17.46 44.69 6.41
N SER A 154 16.53 44.50 7.35
CA SER A 154 16.42 45.32 8.57
C SER A 154 17.64 45.14 9.49
N LEU A 155 18.13 43.91 9.65
CA LEU A 155 19.35 43.60 10.39
C LEU A 155 20.58 44.28 9.78
N ASN A 156 20.74 44.20 8.44
CA ASN A 156 21.84 44.85 7.73
C ASN A 156 21.85 46.37 7.93
N ASN A 157 20.67 47.01 7.92
CA ASN A 157 20.52 48.43 8.19
C ASN A 157 20.91 48.78 9.64
N ALA A 158 20.47 47.97 10.61
CA ALA A 158 20.84 48.16 12.02
C ALA A 158 22.35 48.00 12.24
N LEU A 159 22.99 47.01 11.61
CA LEU A 159 24.44 46.81 11.66
C LEU A 159 25.22 47.94 11.00
N THR A 160 24.74 48.46 9.86
CA THR A 160 25.37 49.61 9.18
C THR A 160 25.33 50.87 10.05
N LYS A 161 24.19 51.09 10.73
CA LYS A 161 24.06 52.17 11.72
C LYS A 161 25.01 51.97 12.89
N LEU A 162 25.05 50.77 13.48
CA LEU A 162 25.94 50.47 14.61
C LEU A 162 27.42 50.62 14.22
N LYS A 163 27.82 50.17 13.03
CA LYS A 163 29.17 50.38 12.48
C LYS A 163 29.54 51.85 12.42
N THR A 164 28.62 52.69 11.94
CA THR A 164 28.82 54.15 11.88
C THR A 164 29.02 54.74 13.27
N ASP A 165 28.18 54.34 14.23
CA ASP A 165 28.25 54.79 15.63
C ASP A 165 29.56 54.35 16.31
N VAL A 166 29.99 53.11 16.08
CA VAL A 166 31.28 52.56 16.56
C VAL A 166 32.48 53.31 15.96
N ASN A 167 32.45 53.58 14.66
CA ASN A 167 33.50 54.36 13.98
C ASN A 167 33.56 55.81 14.52
N ASN A 168 32.41 56.44 14.78
CA ASN A 168 32.36 57.77 15.40
C ASN A 168 32.98 57.76 16.82
N ALA A 169 32.70 56.73 17.61
CA ALA A 169 33.29 56.57 18.95
C ALA A 169 34.80 56.37 18.89
N LYS A 170 35.28 55.51 17.98
CA LYS A 170 36.70 55.21 17.77
C LYS A 170 37.50 56.45 17.34
N ASN A 171 36.94 57.24 16.42
CA ASN A 171 37.62 58.40 15.83
C ASN A 171 37.46 59.69 16.65
N ALA A 172 36.69 59.66 17.75
CA ALA A 172 36.52 60.80 18.62
C ALA A 172 37.83 61.18 19.35
N PRO A 173 38.09 62.49 19.57
CA PRO A 173 39.27 62.92 20.32
C PRO A 173 39.21 62.46 21.79
N GLY A 174 40.37 62.30 22.40
CA GLY A 174 40.50 61.90 23.81
C GLY A 174 40.46 60.39 24.06
N ASN A 175 40.52 59.57 23.01
CA ASN A 175 40.77 58.12 23.12
C ASN A 175 42.27 57.84 23.36
N GLY A 176 42.55 56.80 24.14
CA GLY A 176 43.90 56.25 24.34
C GLY A 176 44.06 54.93 23.59
N ALA A 177 44.75 53.96 24.21
CA ALA A 177 44.77 52.57 23.70
C ALA A 177 43.40 51.89 23.74
N THR A 178 42.52 52.35 24.63
CA THR A 178 41.11 51.94 24.78
C THR A 178 40.22 53.15 24.48
N VAL A 179 39.09 52.92 23.81
CA VAL A 179 38.05 53.92 23.55
C VAL A 179 37.43 54.33 24.88
N SER A 180 37.37 55.63 25.15
CA SER A 180 36.91 56.11 26.46
C SER A 180 35.41 55.84 26.67
N ALA A 181 35.03 55.51 27.91
CA ALA A 181 33.62 55.29 28.26
C ALA A 181 32.72 56.52 27.97
N ALA A 182 33.30 57.73 28.01
CA ALA A 182 32.59 58.96 27.64
C ALA A 182 32.28 59.01 26.13
N ASN A 183 33.24 58.65 25.29
CA ASN A 183 33.04 58.57 23.84
C ASN A 183 32.09 57.43 23.47
N ILE A 184 32.18 56.26 24.12
CA ILE A 184 31.23 55.16 23.91
C ILE A 184 29.80 55.60 24.23
N ARG A 185 29.54 56.17 25.42
CA ARG A 185 28.19 56.63 25.79
C ARG A 185 27.64 57.73 24.91
N LYS A 186 28.51 58.58 24.36
CA LYS A 186 28.13 59.70 23.49
C LYS A 186 27.81 59.25 22.07
N PHE A 187 28.62 58.36 21.51
CA PHE A 187 28.59 58.02 20.09
C PHE A 187 27.97 56.65 19.77
N ILE A 188 27.86 55.76 20.77
CA ILE A 188 27.16 54.46 20.64
C ILE A 188 25.94 54.51 21.58
N PRO A 189 24.79 55.04 21.09
CA PRO A 189 23.56 55.01 21.87
C PRO A 189 23.18 53.56 22.17
N ALA A 190 22.67 53.30 23.38
CA ALA A 190 22.15 51.98 23.75
C ALA A 190 21.12 51.46 22.72
N LYS A 191 20.34 52.37 22.13
CA LYS A 191 19.39 52.07 21.05
C LYS A 191 20.05 51.38 19.85
N SER A 192 21.25 51.76 19.42
CA SER A 192 21.89 51.17 18.23
C SER A 192 22.26 49.70 18.45
N VAL A 193 22.73 49.35 19.66
CA VAL A 193 23.02 47.95 20.05
C VAL A 193 21.70 47.15 20.23
N THR A 194 20.70 47.78 20.87
CA THR A 194 19.38 47.16 21.03
C THR A 194 18.69 46.91 19.69
N ASP A 195 18.78 47.83 18.73
CA ASP A 195 18.17 47.67 17.41
C ASP A 195 18.77 46.44 16.69
N VAL A 196 20.08 46.22 16.74
CA VAL A 196 20.71 44.98 16.22
C VAL A 196 20.17 43.74 16.95
N THR A 197 20.14 43.76 18.28
CA THR A 197 19.61 42.63 19.08
C THR A 197 18.15 42.32 18.73
N VAL A 198 17.33 43.34 18.52
CA VAL A 198 15.91 43.19 18.12
C VAL A 198 15.82 42.56 16.74
N GLN A 199 16.62 42.99 15.76
CA GLN A 199 16.58 42.39 14.43
C GLN A 199 17.09 40.95 14.40
N ILE A 200 18.07 40.59 15.24
CA ILE A 200 18.48 39.18 15.44
C ILE A 200 17.29 38.35 15.94
N ARG A 201 16.51 38.89 16.90
CA ARG A 201 15.32 38.21 17.44
C ARG A 201 14.17 38.14 16.43
N ASN A 202 13.99 39.16 15.60
CA ASN A 202 12.99 39.14 14.53
C ASN A 202 13.36 38.12 13.45
N LEU A 203 14.64 38.06 13.04
CA LEU A 203 15.11 37.02 12.13
C LEU A 203 14.87 35.63 12.70
N ARG A 204 15.18 35.44 13.99
CA ARG A 204 14.89 34.20 14.71
C ARG A 204 13.41 33.82 14.64
N ALA A 205 12.49 34.77 14.72
CA ALA A 205 11.05 34.52 14.72
C ALA A 205 10.53 33.98 13.37
N ASN A 206 11.27 34.17 12.27
CA ASN A 206 10.88 33.69 10.94
C ASN A 206 11.39 32.26 10.64
N ILE A 207 12.41 31.78 11.35
CA ILE A 207 13.00 30.45 11.13
C ILE A 207 12.00 29.30 11.37
N PRO A 208 11.14 29.33 12.41
CA PRO A 208 10.21 28.23 12.67
C PRO A 208 9.30 27.86 11.50
N VAL A 209 8.93 28.82 10.64
CA VAL A 209 8.10 28.53 9.46
C VAL A 209 8.86 27.67 8.46
N ILE A 210 10.14 27.97 8.20
CA ILE A 210 11.00 27.17 7.31
C ILE A 210 11.21 25.77 7.89
N THR A 211 11.50 25.68 9.19
CA THR A 211 11.62 24.39 9.89
C THR A 211 10.34 23.58 9.76
N TYR A 212 9.18 24.23 9.90
CA TYR A 212 7.88 23.58 9.75
C TYR A 212 7.68 23.04 8.33
N ILE A 213 7.94 23.84 7.29
CA ILE A 213 7.78 23.41 5.89
C ILE A 213 8.66 22.18 5.59
N VAL A 214 9.95 22.22 5.95
CA VAL A 214 10.86 21.08 5.75
C VAL A 214 10.38 19.86 6.53
N ASN A 215 10.08 20.02 7.82
CA ASN A 215 9.74 18.89 8.67
C ASN A 215 8.40 18.25 8.33
N SER A 216 7.36 19.05 8.07
CA SER A 216 6.03 18.58 7.67
C SER A 216 6.09 17.87 6.31
N SER A 217 6.81 18.43 5.32
CA SER A 217 7.00 17.77 4.03
C SER A 217 7.73 16.42 4.18
N LEU A 218 8.76 16.35 5.03
CA LEU A 218 9.45 15.08 5.34
C LEU A 218 8.55 14.09 6.10
N GLU A 219 7.68 14.57 7.00
CA GLU A 219 6.66 13.76 7.69
C GLU A 219 5.68 13.14 6.68
N ASN A 220 5.23 13.93 5.70
CA ASN A 220 4.32 13.46 4.65
C ASN A 220 4.99 12.44 3.73
N VAL A 221 6.28 12.62 3.42
CA VAL A 221 7.07 11.62 2.67
C VAL A 221 7.21 10.30 3.45
N GLU A 222 7.47 10.37 4.76
CA GLU A 222 7.57 9.20 5.63
C GLU A 222 6.23 8.45 5.73
N LEU A 223 5.13 9.18 5.90
CA LEU A 223 3.78 8.59 5.95
C LEU A 223 3.35 7.97 4.61
N ALA A 224 3.72 8.57 3.48
CA ALA A 224 3.49 7.96 2.16
C ALA A 224 4.29 6.67 1.96
N ASP A 225 5.51 6.60 2.49
CA ASP A 225 6.34 5.40 2.46
C ASP A 225 5.74 4.28 3.33
N GLU A 226 5.29 4.60 4.54
CA GLU A 226 4.58 3.67 5.42
C GLU A 226 3.35 3.07 4.72
N PHE A 227 2.51 3.91 4.12
CA PHE A 227 1.33 3.46 3.36
C PHE A 227 1.65 2.50 2.22
N ILE A 228 2.70 2.78 1.42
CA ILE A 228 3.11 1.88 0.33
C ILE A 228 3.59 0.53 0.88
N ASN A 229 4.35 0.54 1.99
CA ASN A 229 4.81 -0.68 2.63
C ASN A 229 3.64 -1.51 3.21
N GLU A 230 2.65 -0.85 3.83
CA GLU A 230 1.45 -1.50 4.36
C GLU A 230 0.64 -2.18 3.26
N ILE A 231 0.39 -1.49 2.14
CA ILE A 231 -0.31 -2.08 1.00
C ILE A 231 0.48 -3.24 0.38
N ALA A 232 1.81 -3.10 0.27
CA ALA A 232 2.64 -4.20 -0.25
C ALA A 232 2.58 -5.44 0.66
N ALA A 233 2.56 -5.25 1.98
CA ALA A 233 2.38 -6.34 2.94
C ALA A 233 0.99 -6.99 2.83
N GLU A 234 -0.06 -6.18 2.72
CA GLU A 234 -1.44 -6.66 2.54
C GLU A 234 -1.59 -7.44 1.21
N ALA A 235 -0.96 -6.99 0.13
CA ALA A 235 -1.01 -7.70 -1.15
C ALA A 235 -0.40 -9.11 -1.05
N ILE A 236 0.67 -9.28 -0.26
CA ILE A 236 1.26 -10.60 0.01
C ILE A 236 0.25 -11.51 0.75
N VAL A 237 -0.47 -10.96 1.73
CA VAL A 237 -1.52 -11.70 2.46
C VAL A 237 -2.65 -12.09 1.50
N ALA A 238 -3.16 -11.14 0.71
CA ALA A 238 -4.22 -11.36 -0.26
C ALA A 238 -3.88 -12.47 -1.28
N VAL A 239 -2.62 -12.54 -1.72
CA VAL A 239 -2.15 -13.58 -2.65
C VAL A 239 -2.09 -14.96 -1.98
N ALA A 240 -1.67 -15.02 -0.72
CA ALA A 240 -1.69 -16.25 0.04
C ALA A 240 -3.13 -16.74 0.29
N ASP A 241 -4.04 -15.83 0.63
CA ASP A 241 -5.45 -16.15 0.88
C ASP A 241 -6.14 -16.66 -0.39
N TYR A 242 -5.91 -16.02 -1.54
CA TYR A 242 -6.40 -16.54 -2.82
C TYR A 242 -5.86 -17.95 -3.14
N ALA A 243 -4.58 -18.20 -2.89
CA ALA A 243 -4.01 -19.54 -3.11
C ALA A 243 -4.65 -20.59 -2.19
N ASN A 244 -4.96 -20.23 -0.95
CA ASN A 244 -5.70 -21.09 -0.02
C ASN A 244 -7.13 -21.35 -0.50
N ALA A 245 -7.84 -20.32 -0.95
CA ALA A 245 -9.19 -20.44 -1.49
C ALA A 245 -9.24 -21.34 -2.75
N VAL A 246 -8.25 -21.22 -3.64
CA VAL A 246 -8.10 -22.12 -4.79
C VAL A 246 -7.90 -23.57 -4.33
N ALA A 247 -7.01 -23.81 -3.37
CA ALA A 247 -6.75 -25.16 -2.84
C ALA A 247 -7.99 -25.77 -2.16
N GLU A 248 -8.75 -24.97 -1.40
CA GLU A 248 -10.00 -25.39 -0.79
C GLU A 248 -11.06 -25.72 -1.85
N PHE A 249 -11.20 -24.87 -2.88
CA PHE A 249 -12.10 -25.14 -3.98
C PHE A 249 -11.73 -26.44 -4.72
N GLN A 250 -10.44 -26.70 -4.95
CA GLN A 250 -9.97 -27.96 -5.55
C GLN A 250 -10.31 -29.17 -4.67
N ALA A 251 -10.19 -29.04 -3.34
CA ALA A 251 -10.60 -30.09 -2.41
C ALA A 251 -12.12 -30.34 -2.46
N ASN A 252 -12.93 -29.28 -2.56
CA ASN A 252 -14.37 -29.38 -2.73
C ASN A 252 -14.75 -30.08 -4.05
N LEU A 253 -14.05 -29.79 -5.16
CA LEU A 253 -14.25 -30.51 -6.43
C LEU A 253 -13.93 -32.01 -6.30
N ALA A 254 -12.89 -32.38 -5.55
CA ALA A 254 -12.55 -33.78 -5.31
C ALA A 254 -13.57 -34.49 -4.41
N ALA A 255 -14.09 -33.80 -3.40
CA ALA A 255 -15.15 -34.28 -2.54
C ALA A 255 -16.45 -34.51 -3.32
N GLU A 256 -16.85 -33.55 -4.16
CA GLU A 256 -18.00 -33.64 -5.04
C GLU A 256 -17.87 -34.82 -6.03
N ASN A 257 -16.70 -35.00 -6.63
CA ASN A 257 -16.45 -36.15 -7.50
C ASN A 257 -16.64 -37.49 -6.76
N THR A 258 -16.18 -37.57 -5.51
CA THR A 258 -16.37 -38.77 -4.67
C THR A 258 -17.85 -38.96 -4.33
N ALA A 259 -18.55 -37.88 -3.98
CA ALA A 259 -19.98 -37.91 -3.69
C ALA A 259 -20.79 -38.41 -4.89
N LEU A 260 -20.53 -37.88 -6.09
CA LEU A 260 -21.15 -38.35 -7.33
C LEU A 260 -20.88 -39.82 -7.63
N GLY A 261 -19.66 -40.29 -7.41
CA GLY A 261 -19.33 -41.72 -7.53
C GLY A 261 -20.17 -42.59 -6.59
N ASN A 262 -20.33 -42.17 -5.34
CA ASN A 262 -21.19 -42.86 -4.37
C ASN A 262 -22.66 -42.80 -4.77
N VAL A 263 -23.15 -41.66 -5.26
CA VAL A 263 -24.52 -41.52 -5.77
C VAL A 263 -24.79 -42.53 -6.90
N ILE A 264 -23.84 -42.72 -7.82
CA ILE A 264 -23.99 -43.72 -8.89
C ILE A 264 -24.03 -45.14 -8.29
N ALA A 265 -23.11 -45.47 -7.38
CA ALA A 265 -23.04 -46.80 -6.77
C ALA A 265 -24.29 -47.13 -5.93
N ASP A 266 -24.82 -46.17 -5.18
CA ASP A 266 -25.96 -46.39 -4.27
C ASP A 266 -27.30 -46.52 -5.01
N ASN A 267 -27.39 -46.03 -6.24
CA ASN A 267 -28.66 -45.94 -6.98
C ASN A 267 -28.79 -46.93 -8.15
N ILE A 268 -27.72 -47.63 -8.54
CA ILE A 268 -27.74 -48.53 -9.71
C ILE A 268 -28.49 -49.85 -9.45
N GLY A 269 -28.63 -50.26 -8.19
CA GLY A 269 -29.31 -51.51 -7.83
C GLY A 269 -28.57 -52.78 -8.25
N ASP A 270 -29.28 -53.91 -8.25
CA ASP A 270 -28.70 -55.22 -8.60
C ASP A 270 -28.55 -55.38 -10.12
N ASP A 271 -27.46 -56.05 -10.54
CA ASP A 271 -27.19 -56.37 -11.94
C ASP A 271 -27.99 -57.58 -12.45
N VAL A 272 -27.86 -57.89 -13.75
CA VAL A 272 -28.59 -58.99 -14.40
C VAL A 272 -28.24 -60.34 -13.77
N THR A 273 -26.95 -60.57 -13.49
CA THR A 273 -26.48 -61.83 -12.89
C THR A 273 -27.10 -62.04 -11.51
N THR A 274 -27.15 -60.99 -10.70
CA THR A 274 -27.71 -61.02 -9.35
C THR A 274 -29.22 -61.22 -9.39
N ARG A 275 -29.92 -60.54 -10.30
CA ARG A 275 -31.38 -60.66 -10.49
C ARG A 275 -31.81 -62.05 -10.97
N LEU A 276 -30.98 -62.73 -11.76
CA LEU A 276 -31.30 -64.03 -12.35
C LEU A 276 -30.71 -65.22 -11.60
N ALA A 277 -29.96 -65.00 -10.51
CA ALA A 277 -29.20 -66.03 -9.81
C ALA A 277 -30.02 -67.27 -9.44
N ASP A 278 -31.29 -67.09 -9.02
CA ASP A 278 -32.16 -68.18 -8.58
C ASP A 278 -32.71 -69.05 -9.74
N ILE A 279 -32.80 -68.51 -10.96
CA ILE A 279 -33.30 -69.22 -12.16
C ILE A 279 -32.22 -69.48 -13.20
N GLN A 280 -30.97 -69.09 -12.93
CA GLN A 280 -29.88 -69.15 -13.92
C GLN A 280 -29.63 -70.57 -14.45
N SER A 281 -29.65 -71.60 -13.58
CA SER A 281 -29.45 -72.98 -14.01
C SER A 281 -30.55 -73.48 -14.94
N GLU A 282 -31.79 -73.04 -14.73
CA GLU A 282 -32.94 -73.41 -15.56
C GLU A 282 -32.90 -72.70 -16.91
N LEU A 283 -32.45 -71.44 -16.93
CA LEU A 283 -32.19 -70.69 -18.15
C LEU A 283 -31.08 -71.33 -18.99
N ASP A 284 -29.97 -71.72 -18.37
CA ASP A 284 -28.82 -72.33 -19.07
C ASP A 284 -29.18 -73.69 -19.70
N ASP A 285 -30.08 -74.45 -19.08
CA ASP A 285 -30.59 -75.73 -19.60
C ASP A 285 -31.63 -75.56 -20.73
N SER A 286 -32.21 -74.36 -20.89
CA SER A 286 -33.21 -74.07 -21.93
C SER A 286 -32.57 -73.79 -23.30
N THR A 287 -32.85 -74.66 -24.26
CA THR A 287 -32.43 -74.46 -25.67
C THR A 287 -33.17 -73.30 -26.34
N GLY A 288 -34.37 -72.96 -25.88
CA GLY A 288 -35.14 -71.82 -26.36
C GLY A 288 -34.55 -70.47 -25.93
N TYR A 289 -34.07 -70.39 -24.68
CA TYR A 289 -33.41 -69.19 -24.16
C TYR A 289 -32.15 -68.85 -24.95
N SER A 290 -31.23 -69.82 -25.08
CA SER A 290 -30.00 -69.65 -25.85
C SER A 290 -30.24 -69.49 -27.36
N GLY A 291 -31.23 -70.19 -27.92
CA GLY A 291 -31.58 -70.12 -29.35
C GLY A 291 -32.26 -68.82 -29.78
N SER A 292 -32.89 -68.09 -28.85
CA SER A 292 -33.60 -66.82 -29.14
C SER A 292 -32.67 -65.61 -29.30
N GLY A 293 -31.41 -65.71 -28.85
CA GLY A 293 -30.48 -64.58 -28.74
C GLY A 293 -30.75 -63.65 -27.56
N LEU A 294 -31.74 -63.94 -26.70
CA LEU A 294 -32.03 -63.15 -25.50
C LEU A 294 -30.84 -63.17 -24.51
N SER A 295 -30.12 -64.29 -24.39
CA SER A 295 -28.92 -64.40 -23.55
C SER A 295 -27.86 -63.35 -23.90
N ASP A 296 -27.65 -63.09 -25.20
CA ASP A 296 -26.66 -62.11 -25.68
C ASP A 296 -27.11 -60.68 -25.38
N VAL A 297 -28.41 -60.41 -25.50
CA VAL A 297 -28.99 -59.11 -25.14
C VAL A 297 -28.88 -58.85 -23.64
N LEU A 298 -29.18 -59.85 -22.80
CA LEU A 298 -29.04 -59.74 -21.35
C LEU A 298 -27.58 -59.58 -20.92
N ALA A 299 -26.65 -60.26 -21.59
CA ALA A 299 -25.22 -60.03 -21.40
C ALA A 299 -24.81 -58.59 -21.76
N THR A 300 -25.39 -58.02 -22.82
CA THR A 300 -25.15 -56.62 -23.20
C THR A 300 -25.69 -55.64 -22.15
N ILE A 301 -26.90 -55.87 -21.64
CA ILE A 301 -27.48 -55.09 -20.54
C ILE A 301 -26.60 -55.18 -19.30
N ASN A 302 -26.14 -56.38 -18.95
CA ASN A 302 -25.27 -56.59 -17.81
C ASN A 302 -23.92 -55.84 -17.96
N SER A 303 -23.34 -55.85 -19.16
CA SER A 303 -22.14 -55.06 -19.48
C SER A 303 -22.38 -53.56 -19.32
N GLY A 304 -23.55 -53.05 -19.76
CA GLY A 304 -23.94 -51.65 -19.58
C GLY A 304 -23.91 -51.24 -18.10
N ILE A 305 -24.66 -51.98 -17.27
CA ILE A 305 -24.83 -51.69 -15.84
C ILE A 305 -23.52 -51.83 -15.05
N THR A 306 -22.66 -52.77 -15.44
CA THR A 306 -21.43 -53.07 -14.68
C THR A 306 -20.21 -52.34 -15.25
N THR A 307 -19.88 -52.59 -16.50
CA THR A 307 -18.60 -52.18 -17.12
C THR A 307 -18.71 -50.77 -17.72
N ASP A 308 -19.75 -50.51 -18.50
CA ASP A 308 -19.87 -49.25 -19.24
C ASP A 308 -20.23 -48.09 -18.30
N LEU A 309 -21.10 -48.33 -17.31
CA LEU A 309 -21.37 -47.35 -16.26
C LEU A 309 -20.13 -47.05 -15.41
N MET A 310 -19.28 -48.04 -15.08
CA MET A 310 -18.01 -47.80 -14.39
C MET A 310 -17.05 -46.95 -15.24
N ALA A 311 -16.99 -47.20 -16.54
CA ALA A 311 -16.23 -46.36 -17.47
C ALA A 311 -16.78 -44.93 -17.53
N ALA A 312 -18.11 -44.76 -17.50
CA ALA A 312 -18.75 -43.45 -17.43
C ALA A 312 -18.43 -42.70 -16.12
N THR A 313 -18.46 -43.38 -14.97
CA THR A 313 -18.06 -42.83 -13.67
C THR A 313 -16.60 -42.40 -13.67
N THR A 314 -15.71 -43.20 -14.27
CA THR A 314 -14.30 -42.83 -14.42
C THR A 314 -14.12 -41.58 -15.29
N ALA A 315 -14.87 -41.48 -16.40
CA ALA A 315 -14.84 -40.31 -17.26
C ALA A 315 -15.35 -39.04 -16.54
N ILE A 316 -16.38 -39.18 -15.70
CA ILE A 316 -16.88 -38.11 -14.83
C ILE A 316 -15.77 -37.58 -13.91
N GLY A 317 -15.02 -38.48 -13.27
CA GLY A 317 -13.86 -38.07 -12.46
C GLY A 317 -12.82 -37.30 -13.25
N GLY A 318 -12.56 -37.70 -14.50
CA GLY A 318 -11.69 -36.97 -15.41
C GLY A 318 -12.12 -35.52 -15.66
N PHE A 319 -13.43 -35.24 -15.72
CA PHE A 319 -13.93 -33.86 -15.90
C PHE A 319 -13.67 -32.99 -14.67
N PHE A 320 -13.92 -33.51 -13.46
CA PHE A 320 -13.61 -32.78 -12.22
C PHE A 320 -12.10 -32.57 -12.04
N THR A 321 -11.27 -33.56 -12.36
CA THR A 321 -9.80 -33.40 -12.36
C THR A 321 -9.36 -32.32 -13.35
N THR A 322 -9.93 -32.30 -14.56
CA THR A 322 -9.62 -31.28 -15.56
C THR A 322 -10.04 -29.89 -15.09
N TYR A 323 -11.23 -29.75 -14.50
CA TYR A 323 -11.67 -28.49 -13.91
C TYR A 323 -10.69 -28.05 -12.82
N SER A 324 -10.42 -28.90 -11.83
CA SER A 324 -9.49 -28.62 -10.72
C SER A 324 -8.11 -28.15 -11.21
N ASN A 325 -7.54 -28.82 -12.21
CA ASN A 325 -6.24 -28.45 -12.79
C ASN A 325 -6.27 -27.11 -13.53
N ASN A 326 -7.42 -26.70 -14.06
CA ASN A 326 -7.57 -25.44 -14.79
C ASN A 326 -7.89 -24.25 -13.87
N VAL A 327 -8.37 -24.45 -12.64
CA VAL A 327 -8.70 -23.32 -11.73
C VAL A 327 -7.52 -22.36 -11.53
N PRO A 328 -6.28 -22.81 -11.29
CA PRO A 328 -5.13 -21.91 -11.14
C PRO A 328 -4.80 -21.09 -12.41
N SER A 329 -5.34 -21.47 -13.57
CA SER A 329 -5.14 -20.69 -14.81
C SER A 329 -6.11 -19.51 -14.95
N LEU A 330 -7.12 -19.41 -14.08
CA LEU A 330 -8.06 -18.28 -14.08
C LEU A 330 -7.37 -16.97 -13.70
N ILE A 331 -6.42 -17.01 -12.76
CA ILE A 331 -5.47 -15.94 -12.47
C ILE A 331 -4.09 -16.59 -12.37
N THR A 332 -3.22 -16.29 -13.34
CA THR A 332 -1.87 -16.89 -13.38
C THR A 332 -0.92 -16.25 -12.38
N ASP A 333 -1.02 -14.93 -12.20
CA ASP A 333 -0.21 -14.19 -11.24
C ASP A 333 -1.04 -13.06 -10.61
N LEU A 334 -1.58 -13.32 -9.43
CA LEU A 334 -2.41 -12.35 -8.73
C LEU A 334 -1.62 -11.11 -8.28
N ASN A 335 -0.30 -11.22 -8.04
CA ASN A 335 0.50 -10.05 -7.69
C ASN A 335 0.53 -9.04 -8.86
N VAL A 336 0.68 -9.56 -10.08
CA VAL A 336 0.68 -8.71 -11.29
C VAL A 336 -0.70 -8.08 -11.49
N GLU A 337 -1.78 -8.85 -11.40
CA GLU A 337 -3.14 -8.34 -11.59
C GLU A 337 -3.51 -7.27 -10.56
N LEU A 338 -3.17 -7.48 -9.27
CA LEU A 338 -3.40 -6.48 -8.22
C LEU A 338 -2.50 -5.26 -8.40
N GLY A 339 -1.24 -5.46 -8.79
CA GLY A 339 -0.31 -4.39 -9.11
C GLY A 339 -0.84 -3.50 -10.23
N ASP A 340 -1.28 -4.08 -11.34
CA ASP A 340 -1.85 -3.36 -12.47
C ASP A 340 -3.15 -2.63 -12.10
N ALA A 341 -3.97 -3.23 -11.23
CA ALA A 341 -5.23 -2.62 -10.79
C ALA A 341 -5.07 -1.46 -9.80
N LEU A 342 -4.07 -1.53 -8.90
CA LEU A 342 -3.96 -0.63 -7.75
C LEU A 342 -2.78 0.35 -7.81
N CYS A 343 -1.81 0.17 -8.71
CA CYS A 343 -0.61 1.02 -8.77
C CYS A 343 -0.94 2.51 -8.95
N GLU A 344 -1.80 2.86 -9.91
CA GLU A 344 -2.18 4.26 -10.15
C GLU A 344 -2.98 4.88 -8.97
N PRO A 345 -4.00 4.20 -8.38
CA PRO A 345 -4.66 4.69 -7.17
C PRO A 345 -3.71 4.90 -5.98
N ILE A 346 -2.78 3.97 -5.74
CA ILE A 346 -1.77 4.09 -4.67
C ILE A 346 -0.92 5.33 -4.92
N LYS A 347 -0.43 5.48 -6.16
CA LYS A 347 0.39 6.60 -6.57
C LYS A 347 -0.35 7.93 -6.38
N ALA A 348 -1.59 8.03 -6.85
CA ALA A 348 -2.39 9.26 -6.72
C ALA A 348 -2.57 9.69 -5.26
N VAL A 349 -2.88 8.75 -4.37
CA VAL A 349 -3.04 9.03 -2.93
C VAL A 349 -1.70 9.43 -2.28
N SER A 350 -0.60 8.72 -2.62
CA SER A 350 0.74 9.06 -2.12
C SER A 350 1.21 10.44 -2.60
N GLU A 351 1.01 10.76 -3.88
CA GLU A 351 1.40 12.04 -4.48
C GLU A 351 0.59 13.20 -3.91
N ALA A 352 -0.72 13.00 -3.69
CA ALA A 352 -1.56 13.98 -3.02
C ALA A 352 -1.05 14.33 -1.60
N LEU A 353 -0.55 13.34 -0.85
CA LEU A 353 0.03 13.60 0.48
C LEU A 353 1.33 14.41 0.40
N VAL A 354 2.24 14.02 -0.51
CA VAL A 354 3.58 14.63 -0.60
C VAL A 354 3.60 15.96 -1.35
N ALA A 355 2.51 16.33 -2.04
CA ALA A 355 2.31 17.67 -2.58
C ALA A 355 2.32 18.75 -1.48
N ASN A 356 1.96 18.39 -0.23
CA ASN A 356 1.89 19.31 0.90
C ASN A 356 1.02 20.56 0.62
N ALA A 357 0.03 20.41 -0.25
CA ALA A 357 -1.05 21.34 -0.51
C ALA A 357 -1.98 21.51 0.71
N PRO A 358 -2.83 22.55 0.76
CA PRO A 358 -3.69 22.86 1.91
C PRO A 358 -4.58 21.73 2.44
N TYR A 359 -4.98 20.78 1.58
CA TYR A 359 -5.87 19.67 1.93
C TYR A 359 -5.21 18.27 1.87
N SER A 360 -3.90 18.19 1.66
CA SER A 360 -3.15 16.93 1.44
C SER A 360 -3.43 15.88 2.51
N ASP A 361 -3.22 16.23 3.78
CA ASP A 361 -3.37 15.31 4.92
C ASP A 361 -4.82 14.79 5.04
N PHE A 362 -5.79 15.65 4.75
CA PHE A 362 -7.21 15.30 4.79
C PHE A 362 -7.57 14.34 3.65
N CYS A 363 -7.17 14.66 2.42
CA CYS A 363 -7.46 13.84 1.25
C CYS A 363 -6.78 12.48 1.35
N PHE A 364 -5.51 12.45 1.77
CA PHE A 364 -4.82 11.21 2.07
C PHE A 364 -5.57 10.39 3.12
N SER A 365 -5.90 10.96 4.28
CA SER A 365 -6.60 10.26 5.35
C SER A 365 -7.99 9.73 4.94
N LYS A 366 -8.64 10.40 3.98
CA LYS A 366 -9.95 10.00 3.45
C LYS A 366 -9.85 8.82 2.48
N TYR A 367 -8.85 8.80 1.61
CA TYR A 367 -8.79 7.85 0.50
C TYR A 367 -7.77 6.72 0.70
N SER A 368 -6.70 6.91 1.49
CA SER A 368 -5.71 5.86 1.75
C SER A 368 -6.32 4.60 2.38
N PRO A 369 -7.26 4.67 3.35
CA PRO A 369 -7.89 3.46 3.88
C PRO A 369 -8.81 2.78 2.87
N ARG A 370 -9.40 3.55 1.93
CA ARG A 370 -10.26 3.02 0.87
C ARG A 370 -9.43 2.23 -0.14
N VAL A 371 -8.29 2.76 -0.57
CA VAL A 371 -7.36 2.05 -1.47
C VAL A 371 -6.80 0.80 -0.79
N TYR A 372 -6.41 0.89 0.48
CA TYR A 372 -5.97 -0.27 1.27
C TYR A 372 -7.04 -1.38 1.30
N ALA A 373 -8.30 -1.01 1.58
CA ALA A 373 -9.40 -1.96 1.69
C ALA A 373 -9.75 -2.68 0.38
N PHE A 374 -9.36 -2.16 -0.79
CA PHE A 374 -9.65 -2.81 -2.07
C PHE A 374 -9.03 -4.21 -2.19
N LEU A 375 -7.88 -4.45 -1.55
CA LEU A 375 -7.24 -5.77 -1.54
C LEU A 375 -8.16 -6.83 -0.90
N ALA A 376 -8.53 -6.63 0.37
CA ALA A 376 -9.41 -7.54 1.09
C ALA A 376 -10.78 -7.71 0.41
N LEU A 377 -11.38 -6.60 -0.06
CA LEU A 377 -12.67 -6.65 -0.76
C LEU A 377 -12.61 -7.46 -2.06
N THR A 378 -11.48 -7.43 -2.78
CA THR A 378 -11.29 -8.22 -4.00
C THR A 378 -11.23 -9.71 -3.67
N ILE A 379 -10.50 -10.08 -2.62
CA ILE A 379 -10.38 -11.48 -2.19
C ILE A 379 -11.70 -12.04 -1.67
N ASP A 380 -12.41 -11.28 -0.82
CA ASP A 380 -13.75 -11.67 -0.35
C ASP A 380 -14.74 -11.92 -1.51
N ALA A 381 -14.62 -11.12 -2.58
CA ALA A 381 -15.42 -11.30 -3.78
C ALA A 381 -15.04 -12.57 -4.55
N PHE A 382 -13.75 -12.95 -4.58
CA PHE A 382 -13.30 -14.23 -5.15
C PHE A 382 -13.83 -15.43 -4.36
N ASP A 383 -13.78 -15.37 -3.04
CA ASP A 383 -14.32 -16.43 -2.16
C ASP A 383 -15.80 -16.65 -2.40
N THR A 384 -16.57 -15.57 -2.50
CA THR A 384 -17.99 -15.63 -2.87
C THR A 384 -18.21 -16.30 -4.24
N CYS A 385 -17.30 -16.10 -5.20
CA CYS A 385 -17.36 -16.77 -6.51
C CYS A 385 -17.14 -18.29 -6.37
N PHE A 386 -16.16 -18.72 -5.57
CA PHE A 386 -15.88 -20.13 -5.33
C PHE A 386 -17.05 -20.83 -4.63
N GLU A 387 -17.55 -20.28 -3.52
CA GLU A 387 -18.66 -20.84 -2.75
C GLU A 387 -19.91 -21.04 -3.62
N ARG A 388 -20.22 -20.06 -4.47
CA ARG A 388 -21.38 -20.11 -5.34
C ARG A 388 -21.31 -21.26 -6.34
N GLU A 389 -20.13 -21.57 -6.86
CA GLU A 389 -19.95 -22.67 -7.80
C GLU A 389 -19.96 -24.03 -7.09
N VAL A 390 -19.44 -24.16 -5.87
CA VAL A 390 -19.58 -25.39 -5.06
C VAL A 390 -21.07 -25.71 -4.82
N ILE A 391 -21.88 -24.72 -4.42
CA ILE A 391 -23.32 -24.90 -4.21
C ILE A 391 -24.06 -25.29 -5.50
N ARG A 392 -23.57 -24.86 -6.67
CA ARG A 392 -24.15 -25.25 -7.96
C ARG A 392 -23.81 -26.69 -8.32
N LEU A 393 -22.57 -27.10 -8.09
CA LEU A 393 -22.10 -28.43 -8.42
C LEU A 393 -22.80 -29.50 -7.58
N THR A 394 -22.91 -29.30 -6.26
CA THR A 394 -23.65 -30.22 -5.35
C THR A 394 -25.10 -30.51 -5.75
N ARG A 395 -25.72 -29.67 -6.59
CA ARG A 395 -27.07 -29.94 -7.12
C ARG A 395 -27.09 -30.98 -8.24
N LEU A 396 -25.94 -31.35 -8.79
CA LEU A 396 -25.78 -32.41 -9.79
C LEU A 396 -26.18 -33.76 -9.21
N ASP A 397 -25.86 -34.03 -7.95
CA ASP A 397 -26.16 -35.28 -7.23
C ASP A 397 -27.61 -35.75 -7.46
N ALA A 398 -28.57 -34.85 -7.23
CA ALA A 398 -29.99 -35.19 -7.34
C ALA A 398 -30.42 -35.53 -8.78
N ILE A 399 -29.77 -34.93 -9.79
CA ILE A 399 -30.07 -35.19 -11.20
C ILE A 399 -29.41 -36.50 -11.62
N VAL A 400 -28.17 -36.71 -11.21
CA VAL A 400 -27.40 -37.92 -11.47
C VAL A 400 -28.08 -39.14 -10.87
N ALA A 401 -28.51 -39.07 -9.60
CA ALA A 401 -29.27 -40.12 -8.95
C ALA A 401 -30.50 -40.54 -9.77
N ARG A 402 -31.27 -39.57 -10.28
CA ARG A 402 -32.49 -39.86 -11.08
C ARG A 402 -32.19 -40.56 -12.39
N ILE A 403 -31.08 -40.24 -13.06
CA ILE A 403 -30.68 -40.91 -14.30
C ILE A 403 -30.25 -42.36 -13.98
N VAL A 404 -29.49 -42.56 -12.92
CA VAL A 404 -29.00 -43.89 -12.52
C VAL A 404 -30.14 -44.81 -12.08
N ILE A 405 -31.12 -44.31 -11.31
CA ILE A 405 -32.33 -45.07 -10.95
C ILE A 405 -33.11 -45.51 -12.21
N GLN A 406 -33.16 -44.69 -13.26
CA GLN A 406 -33.81 -45.11 -14.51
C GLN A 406 -33.07 -46.26 -15.21
N ILE A 407 -31.76 -46.38 -15.02
CA ILE A 407 -30.97 -47.51 -15.52
C ILE A 407 -31.38 -48.79 -14.77
N SER A 408 -31.54 -48.72 -13.45
CA SER A 408 -31.88 -49.89 -12.61
C SER A 408 -33.28 -50.46 -12.88
N TYR A 409 -34.25 -49.60 -13.20
CA TYR A 409 -35.61 -50.03 -13.58
C TYR A 409 -35.63 -50.90 -14.85
N ASN A 410 -34.60 -50.85 -15.71
CA ASN A 410 -34.56 -51.69 -16.92
C ASN A 410 -34.32 -53.18 -16.62
N VAL A 411 -33.91 -53.53 -15.40
CA VAL A 411 -33.58 -54.91 -14.99
C VAL A 411 -34.38 -55.41 -13.79
N GLU A 412 -35.24 -54.57 -13.21
CA GLU A 412 -35.99 -54.89 -11.99
C GLU A 412 -36.91 -56.12 -12.17
N ASP A 413 -37.65 -56.17 -13.28
CA ASP A 413 -38.66 -57.22 -13.54
C ASP A 413 -38.10 -58.44 -14.29
N LEU A 414 -36.77 -58.58 -14.40
CA LEU A 414 -36.14 -59.67 -15.17
C LEU A 414 -36.52 -61.06 -14.67
N PHE A 415 -36.43 -61.27 -13.36
CA PHE A 415 -36.75 -62.55 -12.73
C PHE A 415 -38.19 -62.99 -13.04
N ASP A 416 -39.15 -62.08 -12.83
CA ASP A 416 -40.57 -62.38 -13.01
C ASP A 416 -40.89 -62.66 -14.48
N ASN A 417 -40.35 -61.86 -15.40
CA ASN A 417 -40.59 -62.04 -16.84
C ASN A 417 -40.02 -63.35 -17.37
N LEU A 418 -38.78 -63.71 -16.98
CA LEU A 418 -38.15 -64.94 -17.46
C LEU A 418 -38.72 -66.20 -16.79
N SER A 419 -39.13 -66.11 -15.52
CA SER A 419 -39.81 -67.21 -14.81
C SER A 419 -41.13 -67.60 -15.48
N VAL A 420 -41.85 -66.62 -16.04
CA VAL A 420 -43.08 -66.89 -16.82
C VAL A 420 -42.76 -67.72 -18.06
N CYS A 421 -41.71 -67.40 -18.82
CA CYS A 421 -41.33 -68.20 -19.99
C CYS A 421 -40.86 -69.61 -19.61
N LEU A 422 -40.08 -69.75 -18.52
CA LEU A 422 -39.63 -71.06 -18.02
C LEU A 422 -40.79 -71.97 -17.59
N GLY A 423 -41.91 -71.39 -17.13
CA GLY A 423 -43.11 -72.13 -16.74
C GLY A 423 -43.95 -72.68 -17.90
N ILE A 424 -43.56 -72.44 -19.17
CA ILE A 424 -44.25 -72.93 -20.37
C ILE A 424 -43.56 -74.21 -20.87
N ASP A 425 -44.35 -75.17 -21.36
CA ASP A 425 -43.84 -76.40 -21.98
C ASP A 425 -43.27 -76.14 -23.40
N ASP A 426 -42.34 -76.97 -23.85
CA ASP A 426 -41.84 -76.93 -25.23
C ASP A 426 -42.90 -77.44 -26.24
N PRO A 427 -43.02 -76.82 -27.44
CA PRO A 427 -42.13 -75.82 -28.04
C PRO A 427 -42.47 -74.34 -27.76
N GLU A 428 -43.60 -74.04 -27.10
CA GLU A 428 -44.07 -72.67 -26.88
C GLU A 428 -43.13 -71.83 -25.99
N GLN A 429 -42.35 -72.47 -25.12
CA GLN A 429 -41.29 -71.83 -24.34
C GLN A 429 -40.29 -71.05 -25.21
N SER A 430 -39.81 -71.67 -26.29
CA SER A 430 -38.85 -71.04 -27.21
C SER A 430 -39.42 -69.80 -27.91
N GLN A 431 -40.73 -69.83 -28.22
CA GLN A 431 -41.42 -68.68 -28.80
C GLN A 431 -41.56 -67.54 -27.77
N CYS A 432 -41.82 -67.84 -26.50
CA CYS A 432 -41.89 -66.85 -25.42
C CYS A 432 -40.61 -66.00 -25.33
N PHE A 433 -39.44 -66.64 -25.30
CA PHE A 433 -38.15 -65.93 -25.28
C PHE A 433 -37.91 -65.11 -26.56
N THR A 434 -38.30 -65.65 -27.71
CA THR A 434 -38.20 -64.93 -29.00
C THR A 434 -39.09 -63.68 -29.04
N ASP A 435 -40.28 -63.74 -28.45
CA ASP A 435 -41.23 -62.62 -28.45
C ASP A 435 -40.82 -61.49 -27.50
N ILE A 436 -40.14 -61.80 -26.39
CA ILE A 436 -39.69 -60.79 -25.43
C ILE A 436 -38.33 -60.17 -25.78
N GLN A 437 -37.49 -60.86 -26.57
CA GLN A 437 -36.14 -60.42 -26.94
C GLN A 437 -36.08 -58.99 -27.52
N PRO A 438 -36.98 -58.56 -28.43
CA PRO A 438 -36.94 -57.21 -28.98
C PRO A 438 -37.15 -56.09 -27.94
N TYR A 439 -37.90 -56.36 -26.86
CA TYR A 439 -38.11 -55.38 -25.80
C TYR A 439 -36.83 -55.17 -24.99
N TYR A 440 -36.14 -56.25 -24.63
CA TYR A 440 -34.83 -56.15 -23.96
C TYR A 440 -33.77 -55.52 -24.85
N GLN A 441 -33.82 -55.73 -26.17
CA GLN A 441 -32.93 -55.05 -27.11
C GLN A 441 -33.14 -53.53 -27.11
N ALA A 442 -34.41 -53.09 -27.00
CA ALA A 442 -34.73 -51.67 -26.87
C ALA A 442 -34.26 -51.11 -25.52
N LEU A 443 -34.42 -51.86 -24.43
CA LEU A 443 -33.91 -51.48 -23.10
C LEU A 443 -32.39 -51.35 -23.08
N ALA A 444 -31.66 -52.29 -23.69
CA ALA A 444 -30.20 -52.21 -23.83
C ALA A 444 -29.76 -50.90 -24.51
N SER A 445 -30.48 -50.49 -25.56
CA SER A 445 -30.21 -49.21 -26.24
C SER A 445 -30.47 -48.00 -25.33
N LYS A 446 -31.47 -48.07 -24.45
CA LYS A 446 -31.76 -47.00 -23.48
C LYS A 446 -30.74 -46.86 -22.37
N ILE A 447 -30.16 -47.97 -21.92
CA ILE A 447 -29.04 -47.93 -20.95
C ILE A 447 -27.87 -47.15 -21.54
N THR A 448 -27.44 -47.45 -22.77
CA THR A 448 -26.39 -46.70 -23.46
C THR A 448 -26.71 -45.21 -23.63
N GLU A 449 -27.96 -44.87 -23.96
CA GLU A 449 -28.40 -43.47 -24.05
C GLU A 449 -28.34 -42.74 -22.69
N HIS A 450 -28.73 -43.40 -21.60
CA HIS A 450 -28.70 -42.84 -20.25
C HIS A 450 -27.26 -42.64 -19.74
N GLU A 451 -26.35 -43.58 -19.99
CA GLU A 451 -24.91 -43.42 -19.70
C GLU A 451 -24.30 -42.25 -20.47
N ALA A 452 -24.61 -42.14 -21.76
CA ALA A 452 -24.16 -41.03 -22.59
C ALA A 452 -24.72 -39.68 -22.08
N THR A 453 -25.98 -39.67 -21.64
CA THR A 453 -26.63 -38.48 -21.05
C THR A 453 -25.98 -38.10 -19.73
N LEU A 454 -25.73 -39.07 -18.86
CA LEU A 454 -25.06 -38.88 -17.57
C LEU A 454 -23.67 -38.24 -17.76
N LYS A 455 -22.83 -38.85 -18.61
CA LYS A 455 -21.49 -38.32 -18.94
C LYS A 455 -21.58 -36.92 -19.56
N GLY A 456 -22.51 -36.72 -20.50
CA GLY A 456 -22.70 -35.45 -21.19
C GLY A 456 -23.17 -34.32 -20.28
N LEU A 457 -24.04 -34.62 -19.31
CA LEU A 457 -24.53 -33.66 -18.32
C LEU A 457 -23.38 -33.16 -17.45
N VAL A 458 -22.62 -34.06 -16.84
CA VAL A 458 -21.54 -33.69 -15.92
C VAL A 458 -20.41 -32.96 -16.65
N SER A 459 -20.06 -33.41 -17.86
CA SER A 459 -19.08 -32.73 -18.73
C SER A 459 -19.49 -31.27 -19.01
N LYS A 460 -20.75 -31.05 -19.40
CA LYS A 460 -21.24 -29.71 -19.71
C LYS A 460 -21.35 -28.83 -18.48
N GLU A 461 -21.82 -29.35 -17.35
CA GLU A 461 -21.99 -28.55 -16.14
C GLU A 461 -20.65 -28.16 -15.52
N SER A 462 -19.68 -29.08 -15.45
CA SER A 462 -18.31 -28.77 -14.99
C SER A 462 -17.65 -27.70 -15.87
N PHE A 463 -17.77 -27.82 -17.19
CA PHE A 463 -17.28 -26.80 -18.13
C PHE A 463 -18.01 -25.45 -17.95
N ALA A 464 -19.34 -25.47 -17.81
CA ALA A 464 -20.11 -24.25 -17.58
C ALA A 464 -19.74 -23.58 -16.25
N SER A 465 -19.55 -24.37 -15.19
CA SER A 465 -19.10 -23.90 -13.87
C SER A 465 -17.75 -23.21 -13.96
N TYR A 466 -16.76 -23.83 -14.62
CA TYR A 466 -15.44 -23.22 -14.83
C TYR A 466 -15.53 -21.84 -15.50
N ASN A 467 -16.31 -21.72 -16.57
CA ASN A 467 -16.47 -20.44 -17.27
C ASN A 467 -17.19 -19.38 -16.42
N ARG A 468 -18.18 -19.78 -15.61
CA ARG A 468 -18.87 -18.87 -14.68
C ARG A 468 -17.96 -18.41 -13.56
N LEU A 469 -17.13 -19.31 -13.02
CA LEU A 469 -16.12 -18.98 -12.01
C LEU A 469 -15.14 -17.94 -12.56
N GLY A 470 -14.54 -18.21 -13.74
CA GLY A 470 -13.62 -17.28 -14.39
C GLY A 470 -14.25 -15.92 -14.67
N SER A 471 -15.50 -15.90 -15.16
CA SER A 471 -16.23 -14.65 -15.39
C SER A 471 -16.49 -13.87 -14.10
N CYS A 472 -16.81 -14.57 -13.01
CA CYS A 472 -17.06 -13.98 -11.70
C CYS A 472 -15.78 -13.32 -11.15
N ILE A 473 -14.67 -14.06 -11.13
CA ILE A 473 -13.36 -13.58 -10.69
C ILE A 473 -12.91 -12.37 -11.51
N ALA A 474 -12.95 -12.46 -12.85
CA ALA A 474 -12.56 -11.36 -13.72
C ALA A 474 -13.42 -10.11 -13.49
N THR A 475 -14.74 -10.27 -13.31
CA THR A 475 -15.64 -9.14 -13.04
C THR A 475 -15.33 -8.48 -11.69
N SER A 476 -15.03 -9.28 -10.65
CA SER A 476 -14.64 -8.75 -9.34
C SER A 476 -13.38 -7.91 -9.42
N LEU A 477 -12.36 -8.35 -10.18
CA LEU A 477 -11.15 -7.55 -10.42
C LEU A 477 -11.45 -6.24 -11.17
N PHE A 478 -12.32 -6.27 -12.19
CA PHE A 478 -12.73 -5.05 -12.90
C PHE A 478 -13.44 -4.04 -12.00
N VAL A 479 -14.21 -4.50 -11.00
CA VAL A 479 -14.82 -3.60 -10.01
C VAL A 479 -13.74 -2.87 -9.22
N THR A 480 -12.69 -3.58 -8.80
CA THR A 480 -11.53 -2.98 -8.11
C THR A 480 -10.84 -1.92 -8.96
N VAL A 481 -10.59 -2.23 -10.24
CA VAL A 481 -10.02 -1.25 -11.19
C VAL A 481 -10.92 -0.02 -11.32
N ALA A 482 -12.23 -0.21 -11.49
CA ALA A 482 -13.18 0.90 -11.64
C ALA A 482 -13.24 1.79 -10.38
N GLN A 483 -13.23 1.18 -9.19
CA GLN A 483 -13.19 1.90 -7.92
C GLN A 483 -11.85 2.62 -7.72
N GLY A 484 -10.74 2.02 -8.16
CA GLY A 484 -9.44 2.68 -8.19
C GLY A 484 -9.44 3.95 -9.05
N LEU A 485 -9.99 3.87 -10.26
CA LEU A 485 -10.12 5.03 -11.15
C LEU A 485 -11.00 6.14 -10.55
N GLU A 486 -12.07 5.77 -9.84
CA GLU A 486 -12.91 6.73 -9.12
C GLU A 486 -12.11 7.45 -8.02
N VAL A 487 -11.30 6.71 -7.25
CA VAL A 487 -10.45 7.29 -6.20
C VAL A 487 -9.46 8.31 -6.77
N ILE A 488 -8.85 8.06 -7.93
CA ILE A 488 -7.92 9.02 -8.55
C ILE A 488 -8.61 10.37 -8.78
N VAL A 489 -9.79 10.36 -9.41
CA VAL A 489 -10.56 11.59 -9.68
C VAL A 489 -11.03 12.26 -8.39
N ASP A 490 -11.46 11.46 -7.43
CA ASP A 490 -11.93 11.92 -6.12
C ASP A 490 -10.82 12.56 -5.27
N VAL A 491 -9.58 12.08 -5.41
CA VAL A 491 -8.38 12.64 -4.77
C VAL A 491 -8.06 14.00 -5.39
N ASP A 492 -7.99 14.08 -6.73
CA ASP A 492 -7.71 15.34 -7.43
C ASP A 492 -8.73 16.42 -7.05
N THR A 493 -10.02 16.07 -7.07
CA THR A 493 -11.10 16.98 -6.67
C THR A 493 -10.97 17.40 -5.20
N CYS A 494 -10.61 16.48 -4.32
CA CYS A 494 -10.40 16.79 -2.90
C CYS A 494 -9.22 17.73 -2.68
N MET A 495 -8.15 17.59 -3.47
CA MET A 495 -6.98 18.47 -3.38
C MET A 495 -7.33 19.93 -3.75
N GLU A 496 -8.30 20.13 -4.65
CA GLU A 496 -8.79 21.46 -5.04
C GLU A 496 -9.85 22.01 -4.06
N ASP A 497 -10.90 21.23 -3.77
CA ASP A 497 -12.10 21.70 -3.06
C ASP A 497 -12.09 21.42 -1.55
N GLY A 498 -11.20 20.54 -1.09
CA GLY A 498 -11.12 20.09 0.29
C GLY A 498 -12.33 19.24 0.73
N PRO A 499 -12.76 19.33 1.99
CA PRO A 499 -13.85 18.52 2.53
C PRO A 499 -15.20 18.90 1.92
N THR A 500 -15.66 18.10 0.96
CA THR A 500 -17.02 18.18 0.44
C THR A 500 -18.00 17.52 1.40
N VAL A 501 -18.95 18.29 1.94
CA VAL A 501 -20.11 17.74 2.67
C VAL A 501 -21.05 17.13 1.64
N THR A 502 -20.91 15.83 1.35
CA THR A 502 -21.98 15.11 0.64
C THR A 502 -23.17 15.03 1.59
N ALA A 503 -24.21 15.82 1.30
CA ALA A 503 -25.48 15.86 2.01
C ALA A 503 -26.35 14.64 1.74
#